data_AF-A0A6J0VFS5-F1
#
_entry.id   AF-A0A6J0VFS5-F1
#
_cell.length_a   1.000
_cell.length_b   1.000
_cell.length_c   1.000
_cell.angle_alpha   90.00
_cell.angle_beta   90.00
_cell.angle_gamma   90.00
#
_symmetry.space_group_name_H-M   'P 1'
#
loop_
_entity.id
_entity.type
_entity.pdbx_description
1 polymer ?
#
loop_
_entity_poly.entity_id
_entity_poly.type
_entity_poly.pdbx_seq_one_letter_code
_entity_poly.pdbx_strand_id
1 'polypeptide(L)'
;MELLVLLNALGTRLLFVLHSLLGVWRVTEVKKEPKYWLLALLNLLLCLETVFTLKFKQGRGYKWFSPAIFLYLTCIVPSLWLLELHPEIQFCSNKTEELLQNISGKDTLNFGHEITNNHIINTARDLVNTLSSVCQPIWTLGLHQTFLLLLIIGRWLLPIGGEITRDQLSQLLLMFVGTAADILEFTSETLEIGNVRKKHALVYAILGVWTWSMLQFPLNLAVQHLECSPSISSKKVFRLLLCRHSADLWNIGISLFIQDGPFLVVRLILMSYFNIITQMLVFFTAKNILVVMLQLYRLVVLSFDFHASLRYQSSSRKGGVGCCPCEPNNLSLPPSSCDMDERDCATIALGNSVTNEHL
;
A
#
# COMPACT_ATOMS: atom_id res chain seq x y z
N MET A 1 -22.01 -0.09 18.09
CA MET A 1 -20.71 0.14 17.40
C MET A 1 -19.97 -1.17 17.16
N GLU A 2 -19.89 -2.07 18.15
CA GLU A 2 -19.19 -3.37 18.02
C GLU A 2 -19.79 -4.31 16.97
N LEU A 3 -21.12 -4.36 16.83
CA LEU A 3 -21.78 -5.18 15.81
C LEU A 3 -21.40 -4.77 14.38
N LEU A 4 -21.33 -3.47 14.09
CA LEU A 4 -20.93 -2.95 12.77
C LEU A 4 -19.47 -3.28 12.46
N VAL A 5 -18.60 -3.20 13.46
CA VAL A 5 -17.19 -3.59 13.35
C VAL A 5 -17.06 -5.07 13.02
N LEU A 6 -17.80 -5.93 13.72
CA LEU A 6 -17.81 -7.36 13.46
C LEU A 6 -18.42 -7.71 12.10
N LEU A 7 -19.50 -7.03 11.70
CA LEU A 7 -20.13 -7.20 10.39
C LEU A 7 -19.17 -6.82 9.25
N ASN A 8 -18.49 -5.66 9.34
CA ASN A 8 -17.51 -5.25 8.35
C ASN A 8 -16.31 -6.21 8.29
N ALA A 9 -15.84 -6.66 9.46
CA ALA A 9 -14.73 -7.61 9.56
C ALA A 9 -15.06 -8.97 8.92
N LEU A 10 -16.28 -9.48 9.13
CA LEU A 10 -16.75 -10.74 8.57
C LEU A 10 -17.08 -10.59 7.07
N GLY A 11 -17.79 -9.52 6.70
CA GLY A 11 -18.16 -9.23 5.32
C GLY A 11 -16.95 -9.09 4.40
N THR A 12 -15.89 -8.40 4.86
CA THR A 12 -14.64 -8.28 4.09
C THR A 12 -13.98 -9.63 3.84
N ARG A 13 -13.94 -10.50 4.86
CA ARG A 13 -13.33 -11.84 4.73
C ARG A 13 -14.16 -12.74 3.82
N LEU A 14 -15.49 -12.64 3.90
CA LEU A 14 -16.38 -13.33 2.97
C LEU A 14 -16.13 -12.87 1.53
N LEU A 15 -15.98 -11.57 1.28
CA LEU A 15 -15.65 -11.03 -0.05
C LEU A 15 -14.31 -11.59 -0.57
N PHE A 16 -13.29 -11.66 0.28
CA PHE A 16 -11.99 -12.25 -0.08
C PHE A 16 -12.09 -13.74 -0.44
N VAL A 17 -12.83 -14.53 0.35
CA VAL A 17 -13.06 -15.95 0.06
C VAL A 17 -13.83 -16.10 -1.25
N LEU A 18 -14.92 -15.37 -1.44
CA LEU A 18 -15.74 -15.44 -2.65
C LEU A 18 -14.93 -15.08 -3.91
N HIS A 19 -14.14 -14.00 -3.85
CA HIS A 19 -13.31 -13.61 -4.98
C HIS A 19 -12.17 -14.60 -5.25
N SER A 20 -11.54 -15.15 -4.21
CA SER A 20 -10.54 -16.22 -4.39
C SER A 20 -11.13 -17.47 -5.02
N LEU A 21 -12.30 -17.92 -4.56
CA LEU A 21 -13.01 -19.05 -5.13
C LEU A 21 -13.41 -18.80 -6.59
N LEU A 22 -13.84 -17.58 -6.94
CA LEU A 22 -14.12 -17.19 -8.32
C LEU A 22 -12.86 -17.34 -9.21
N GLY A 23 -11.70 -16.92 -8.70
CA GLY A 23 -10.42 -17.10 -9.38
C GLY A 23 -10.06 -18.59 -9.58
N VAL A 24 -10.22 -19.42 -8.56
CA VAL A 24 -9.96 -20.87 -8.64
C VAL A 24 -10.89 -21.54 -9.64
N TRP A 25 -12.20 -21.23 -9.57
CA TRP A 25 -13.19 -21.73 -10.53
C TRP A 25 -12.79 -21.38 -11.96
N ARG A 26 -12.44 -20.11 -12.23
CA ARG A 26 -12.03 -19.71 -13.58
C ARG A 26 -10.78 -20.44 -14.06
N VAL A 27 -9.79 -20.66 -13.20
CA VAL A 27 -8.60 -21.48 -13.53
C VAL A 27 -9.00 -22.89 -13.93
N THR A 28 -9.90 -23.52 -13.17
CA THR A 28 -10.34 -24.90 -13.45
C THR A 28 -11.10 -25.03 -14.76
N GLU A 29 -11.94 -24.05 -15.10
CA GLU A 29 -12.67 -23.99 -16.38
C GLU A 29 -11.71 -23.82 -17.56
N VAL A 30 -10.72 -22.95 -17.43
CA VAL A 30 -9.77 -22.64 -18.51
C VAL A 30 -8.78 -23.78 -18.73
N LYS A 31 -8.23 -24.33 -17.66
CA LYS A 31 -7.23 -25.41 -17.74
C LYS A 31 -7.84 -26.79 -17.95
N LYS A 32 -9.16 -26.96 -17.71
CA LYS A 32 -9.90 -28.22 -17.83
C LYS A 32 -9.31 -29.39 -17.03
N GLU A 33 -8.55 -29.09 -15.97
CA GLU A 33 -7.98 -30.10 -15.07
C GLU A 33 -8.54 -29.93 -13.65
N PRO A 34 -9.06 -31.01 -13.02
CA PRO A 34 -9.68 -30.90 -11.70
C PRO A 34 -8.66 -30.64 -10.57
N LYS A 35 -7.37 -30.88 -10.81
CA LYS A 35 -6.30 -30.71 -9.81
C LYS A 35 -6.21 -29.27 -9.28
N TYR A 36 -6.57 -28.29 -10.09
CA TYR A 36 -6.51 -26.87 -9.71
C TYR A 36 -7.52 -26.51 -8.62
N TRP A 37 -8.54 -27.33 -8.35
CA TRP A 37 -9.40 -27.17 -7.18
C TRP A 37 -8.64 -27.28 -5.85
N LEU A 38 -7.45 -27.88 -5.83
CA LEU A 38 -6.59 -27.90 -4.64
C LEU A 38 -6.24 -26.49 -4.15
N LEU A 39 -6.18 -25.49 -5.04
CA LEU A 39 -5.98 -24.09 -4.66
C LEU A 39 -7.09 -23.56 -3.75
N ALA A 40 -8.32 -24.10 -3.84
CA ALA A 40 -9.40 -23.73 -2.95
C ALA A 40 -9.09 -24.09 -1.49
N LEU A 41 -8.23 -25.07 -1.21
CA LEU A 41 -7.80 -25.42 0.14
C LEU A 41 -7.10 -24.25 0.85
N LEU A 42 -6.42 -23.36 0.11
CA LEU A 42 -5.78 -22.18 0.70
C LEU A 42 -6.81 -21.25 1.38
N ASN A 43 -8.06 -21.23 0.91
CA ASN A 43 -9.13 -20.47 1.55
C ASN A 43 -9.45 -20.95 2.97
N LEU A 44 -9.15 -22.22 3.30
CA LEU A 44 -9.27 -22.71 4.67
C LEU A 44 -8.38 -21.91 5.63
N LEU A 45 -7.20 -21.47 5.18
CA LEU A 45 -6.27 -20.69 5.99
C LEU A 45 -6.86 -19.31 6.33
N LEU A 46 -7.60 -18.71 5.40
CA LEU A 46 -8.33 -17.46 5.63
C LEU A 46 -9.51 -17.66 6.60
N CYS A 47 -10.24 -18.77 6.47
CA CYS A 47 -11.29 -19.15 7.43
C CYS A 47 -10.71 -19.38 8.84
N LEU A 48 -9.56 -20.04 8.95
CA LEU A 48 -8.87 -20.24 10.22
C LEU A 48 -8.44 -18.90 10.84
N GLU A 49 -7.82 -18.01 10.07
CA GLU A 49 -7.49 -16.65 10.55
C GLU A 49 -8.72 -15.91 11.06
N THR A 50 -9.85 -16.05 10.36
CA THR A 50 -11.12 -15.45 10.78
C THR A 50 -11.53 -15.93 12.18
N VAL A 51 -11.50 -17.25 12.40
CA VAL A 51 -11.83 -17.85 13.70
C VAL A 51 -10.84 -17.39 14.78
N PHE A 52 -9.54 -17.38 14.48
CA PHE A 52 -8.51 -16.92 15.43
C PHE A 52 -8.70 -15.44 15.79
N THR A 53 -8.92 -14.57 14.82
CA THR A 53 -9.10 -13.13 15.05
C THR A 53 -10.39 -12.83 15.81
N LEU A 54 -11.48 -13.58 15.58
CA LEU A 54 -12.70 -13.46 16.37
C LEU A 54 -12.49 -13.93 17.82
N LYS A 55 -11.86 -15.10 18.03
CA LYS A 55 -11.66 -15.68 19.37
C LYS A 55 -10.67 -14.90 20.23
N PHE A 56 -9.53 -14.49 19.68
CA PHE A 56 -8.41 -13.94 20.46
C PHE A 56 -8.34 -12.41 20.45
N LYS A 57 -8.91 -11.75 19.42
CA LYS A 57 -8.77 -10.30 19.23
C LYS A 57 -10.11 -9.57 19.22
N GLN A 58 -11.24 -10.27 19.43
CA GLN A 58 -12.60 -9.72 19.31
C GLN A 58 -12.80 -8.94 17.99
N GLY A 59 -12.17 -9.42 16.91
CA GLY A 59 -12.20 -8.76 15.61
C GLY A 59 -11.23 -7.59 15.41
N ARG A 60 -10.45 -7.15 16.41
CA ARG A 60 -9.48 -6.04 16.24
C ARG A 60 -8.27 -6.47 15.40
N GLY A 61 -7.87 -5.61 14.46
CA GLY A 61 -6.72 -5.83 13.58
C GLY A 61 -5.36 -5.76 14.30
N TYR A 62 -4.29 -6.03 13.55
CA TYR A 62 -2.92 -5.82 14.00
C TYR A 62 -2.41 -4.43 13.58
N LYS A 63 -1.44 -3.89 14.33
CA LYS A 63 -0.94 -2.51 14.15
C LYS A 63 -0.18 -2.29 12.84
N TRP A 64 0.72 -3.20 12.48
CA TRP A 64 1.68 -3.04 11.37
C TRP A 64 1.45 -3.97 10.18
N PHE A 65 0.65 -5.02 10.35
CA PHE A 65 0.48 -6.07 9.35
C PHE A 65 -0.98 -6.46 9.26
N SER A 66 -1.50 -6.77 8.07
CA SER A 66 -2.86 -7.28 7.89
C SER A 66 -2.83 -8.75 7.48
N PRO A 67 -3.00 -9.70 8.42
CA PRO A 67 -3.00 -11.13 8.11
C PRO A 67 -4.09 -11.51 7.12
N ALA A 68 -5.28 -10.92 7.24
CA ALA A 68 -6.39 -11.21 6.34
C ALA A 68 -6.05 -10.86 4.89
N ILE A 69 -5.45 -9.69 4.64
CA ILE A 69 -5.02 -9.27 3.30
C ILE A 69 -3.89 -10.18 2.80
N PHE A 70 -2.90 -10.49 3.65
CA PHE A 70 -1.78 -11.34 3.26
C PHE A 70 -2.21 -12.78 2.88
N LEU A 71 -3.11 -13.36 3.66
CA LEU A 71 -3.67 -14.67 3.35
C LEU A 71 -4.53 -14.63 2.09
N TYR A 72 -5.31 -13.57 1.89
CA TYR A 72 -6.03 -13.37 0.64
C TYR A 72 -5.09 -13.30 -0.58
N LEU A 73 -3.99 -12.54 -0.50
CA LEU A 73 -2.95 -12.52 -1.55
C LEU A 73 -2.44 -13.93 -1.85
N THR A 74 -2.12 -14.69 -0.80
CA THR A 74 -1.63 -16.07 -0.94
C THR A 74 -2.65 -16.99 -1.63
N CYS A 75 -3.94 -16.72 -1.48
CA CYS A 75 -5.00 -17.51 -2.11
C CYS A 75 -5.25 -17.12 -3.58
N ILE A 76 -5.27 -15.83 -3.91
CA ILE A 76 -5.65 -15.34 -5.25
C ILE A 76 -4.48 -15.25 -6.23
N VAL A 77 -3.27 -14.91 -5.77
CA VAL A 77 -2.08 -14.73 -6.62
C VAL A 77 -1.77 -15.97 -7.47
N PRO A 78 -1.74 -17.21 -6.93
CA PRO A 78 -1.46 -18.38 -7.74
C PRO A 78 -2.50 -18.60 -8.84
N SER A 79 -3.78 -18.29 -8.58
CA SER A 79 -4.84 -18.40 -9.58
C SER A 79 -4.63 -17.39 -10.72
N LEU A 80 -4.27 -16.14 -10.40
CA LEU A 80 -3.96 -15.11 -11.41
C LEU A 80 -2.74 -15.48 -12.25
N TRP A 81 -1.68 -16.03 -11.62
CA TRP A 81 -0.53 -16.54 -12.35
C TRP A 81 -0.90 -17.60 -13.38
N LEU A 82 -1.72 -18.58 -12.98
CA LEU A 82 -2.10 -19.68 -13.86
C LEU A 82 -2.95 -19.23 -15.05
N LEU A 83 -3.79 -18.21 -14.85
CA LEU A 83 -4.56 -17.57 -15.92
C LEU A 83 -3.65 -16.85 -16.92
N GLU A 84 -2.63 -16.14 -16.42
CA GLU A 84 -1.75 -15.32 -17.26
C GLU A 84 -0.66 -16.14 -17.96
N LEU A 85 -0.24 -17.25 -17.38
CA LEU A 85 0.69 -18.22 -17.97
C LEU A 85 0.06 -19.10 -19.06
N HIS A 86 -1.19 -18.88 -19.44
CA HIS A 86 -1.84 -19.63 -20.50
C HIS A 86 -1.82 -18.84 -21.83
N PRO A 87 -0.81 -19.05 -22.69
CA PRO A 87 -0.69 -18.33 -23.95
C PRO A 87 -1.66 -18.76 -25.05
N GLU A 88 -2.41 -19.87 -24.89
CA GLU A 88 -3.09 -20.54 -26.00
C GLU A 88 -4.49 -20.02 -26.36
N ILE A 89 -5.08 -19.10 -25.59
CA ILE A 89 -6.36 -18.48 -26.02
C ILE A 89 -6.04 -17.21 -26.80
N GLN A 90 -5.43 -17.47 -27.95
CA GLN A 90 -5.40 -16.64 -29.14
C GLN A 90 -6.76 -15.95 -29.31
N PHE A 91 -6.73 -14.62 -29.37
CA PHE A 91 -7.76 -13.72 -29.87
C PHE A 91 -9.17 -14.30 -29.86
N CYS A 92 -9.99 -13.90 -28.89
CA CYS A 92 -11.43 -14.06 -29.05
C CYS A 92 -11.80 -13.50 -30.42
N SER A 93 -12.20 -14.41 -31.31
CA SER A 93 -12.72 -14.07 -32.63
C SER A 93 -13.75 -12.96 -32.45
N ASN A 94 -13.85 -12.05 -33.41
CA ASN A 94 -14.70 -10.85 -33.54
C ASN A 94 -16.20 -10.98 -33.17
N LYS A 95 -16.63 -12.13 -32.64
CA LYS A 95 -17.97 -12.48 -32.17
C LYS A 95 -18.34 -11.84 -30.82
N THR A 96 -17.38 -11.34 -30.04
CA THR A 96 -17.66 -10.77 -28.70
C THR A 96 -18.09 -9.30 -28.76
N GLU A 97 -17.62 -8.52 -29.75
CA GLU A 97 -18.07 -7.13 -29.94
C GLU A 97 -19.55 -7.05 -30.37
N GLU A 98 -20.03 -8.00 -31.18
CA GLU A 98 -21.46 -8.12 -31.51
C GLU A 98 -22.33 -8.54 -30.31
N LEU A 99 -21.79 -9.30 -29.35
CA LEU A 99 -22.54 -9.77 -28.17
C LEU A 99 -22.69 -8.67 -27.12
N LEU A 100 -21.67 -7.85 -26.89
CA LEU A 100 -21.73 -6.74 -25.92
C LEU A 100 -22.66 -5.60 -26.37
N GLN A 101 -22.73 -5.31 -27.67
CA GLN A 101 -23.71 -4.35 -28.20
C GLN A 101 -25.16 -4.84 -28.04
N ASN A 102 -25.40 -6.15 -28.16
CA ASN A 102 -26.72 -6.74 -27.91
C ASN A 102 -27.15 -6.68 -26.42
N ILE A 103 -26.20 -6.65 -25.49
CA ILE A 103 -26.50 -6.53 -24.04
C ILE A 103 -26.89 -5.09 -23.68
N SER A 104 -26.26 -4.08 -24.27
CA SER A 104 -26.68 -2.69 -24.04
C SER A 104 -28.07 -2.39 -24.62
N GLY A 105 -28.52 -3.18 -25.59
CA GLY A 105 -29.84 -3.05 -26.23
C GLY A 105 -30.94 -3.91 -25.64
N LYS A 106 -30.65 -4.79 -24.67
CA LYS A 106 -31.63 -5.74 -24.13
C LYS A 106 -31.66 -5.71 -22.60
N ASP A 107 -32.81 -5.25 -22.12
CA ASP A 107 -33.38 -5.44 -20.78
C ASP A 107 -33.06 -4.40 -19.72
N THR A 108 -33.83 -3.30 -19.77
CA THR A 108 -34.56 -2.84 -18.58
C THR A 108 -35.20 -4.06 -17.91
N LEU A 109 -34.58 -4.54 -16.83
CA LEU A 109 -35.13 -5.57 -15.95
C LEU A 109 -36.49 -5.11 -15.41
N ASN A 110 -37.56 -5.52 -16.07
CA ASN A 110 -38.89 -5.46 -15.50
C ASN A 110 -38.92 -6.44 -14.34
N PHE A 111 -38.66 -5.92 -13.14
CA PHE A 111 -38.78 -6.63 -11.87
C PHE A 111 -40.27 -6.88 -11.56
N GLY A 112 -40.88 -7.76 -12.34
CA GLY A 112 -42.21 -8.32 -12.11
C GLY A 112 -42.09 -9.51 -11.17
N HIS A 113 -42.66 -9.37 -10.00
CA HIS A 113 -42.59 -10.27 -8.87
C HIS A 113 -43.39 -11.57 -9.08
N GLU A 114 -42.72 -12.70 -9.32
CA GLU A 114 -43.18 -14.03 -8.91
C GLU A 114 -41.99 -15.00 -8.79
N ILE A 115 -41.45 -15.14 -7.57
CA ILE A 115 -40.25 -15.93 -7.30
C ILE A 115 -40.63 -17.41 -7.13
N THR A 116 -40.42 -18.21 -8.18
CA THR A 116 -40.37 -19.68 -8.08
C THR A 116 -38.91 -20.15 -8.05
N ASN A 117 -38.58 -21.14 -7.22
CA ASN A 117 -37.21 -21.66 -7.07
C ASN A 117 -36.57 -22.11 -8.40
N ASN A 118 -37.37 -22.61 -9.34
CA ASN A 118 -36.91 -23.02 -10.66
C ASN A 118 -36.44 -21.82 -11.51
N HIS A 119 -37.05 -20.64 -11.33
CA HIS A 119 -36.65 -19.43 -12.05
C HIS A 119 -35.27 -18.94 -11.59
N ILE A 120 -35.01 -18.94 -10.27
CA ILE A 120 -33.70 -18.51 -9.73
C ILE A 120 -32.57 -19.39 -10.26
N ILE A 121 -32.77 -20.72 -10.30
CA ILE A 121 -31.75 -21.67 -10.77
C ILE A 121 -31.49 -21.47 -12.27
N ASN A 122 -32.54 -21.27 -13.07
CA ASN A 122 -32.39 -21.03 -14.51
C ASN A 122 -31.70 -19.69 -14.78
N THR A 123 -32.08 -18.61 -14.08
CA THR A 123 -31.40 -17.31 -14.18
C THR A 123 -29.94 -17.38 -13.75
N ALA A 124 -29.63 -18.11 -12.68
CA ALA A 124 -28.25 -18.31 -12.22
C ALA A 124 -27.43 -19.11 -13.25
N ARG A 125 -28.03 -20.13 -13.88
CA ARG A 125 -27.38 -20.90 -14.95
C ARG A 125 -27.12 -20.02 -16.17
N ASP A 126 -28.07 -19.20 -16.58
CA ASP A 126 -27.91 -18.29 -17.71
C ASP A 126 -26.84 -17.23 -17.45
N LEU A 127 -26.78 -16.69 -16.22
CA LEU A 127 -25.72 -15.77 -15.79
C LEU A 127 -24.35 -16.46 -15.83
N VAL A 128 -24.22 -17.68 -15.30
CA VAL A 128 -22.96 -18.45 -15.33
C VAL A 128 -22.55 -18.77 -16.77
N ASN A 129 -23.48 -19.16 -17.63
CA ASN A 129 -23.21 -19.42 -19.05
C ASN A 129 -22.73 -18.16 -19.77
N THR A 130 -23.38 -17.03 -19.50
CA THR A 130 -23.01 -15.72 -20.04
C THR A 130 -21.62 -15.31 -19.55
N LEU A 131 -21.35 -15.47 -18.26
CA LEU A 131 -20.02 -15.17 -17.70
C LEU A 131 -18.96 -16.07 -18.32
N SER A 132 -19.19 -17.38 -18.39
CA SER A 132 -18.22 -18.33 -18.95
C SER A 132 -17.85 -18.02 -20.41
N SER A 133 -18.81 -17.45 -21.16
CA SER A 133 -18.63 -17.06 -22.57
C SER A 133 -17.76 -15.81 -22.80
N VAL A 134 -17.53 -14.98 -21.78
CA VAL A 134 -16.69 -13.78 -21.93
C VAL A 134 -15.23 -14.18 -22.19
N CYS A 135 -14.56 -13.33 -22.97
CA CYS A 135 -13.21 -13.55 -23.44
C CYS A 135 -12.18 -13.69 -22.31
N GLN A 136 -11.23 -14.61 -22.44
CA GLN A 136 -10.21 -14.90 -21.40
C GLN A 136 -9.36 -13.69 -20.99
N PRO A 137 -8.75 -12.90 -21.90
CA PRO A 137 -7.98 -11.70 -21.52
C PRO A 137 -8.85 -10.66 -20.80
N ILE A 138 -10.11 -10.46 -21.23
CA ILE A 138 -11.03 -9.52 -20.58
C ILE A 138 -11.36 -9.98 -19.15
N TRP A 139 -11.64 -11.28 -18.98
CA TRP A 139 -11.82 -11.87 -17.64
C TRP A 139 -10.61 -11.69 -16.75
N THR A 140 -9.44 -11.99 -17.28
CA THR A 140 -8.22 -11.97 -16.48
C THR A 140 -7.88 -10.54 -16.07
N LEU A 141 -8.06 -9.57 -16.97
CA LEU A 141 -7.95 -8.15 -16.65
C LEU A 141 -8.99 -7.72 -15.60
N GLY A 142 -10.26 -8.12 -15.76
CA GLY A 142 -11.32 -7.83 -14.79
C GLY A 142 -11.06 -8.42 -13.41
N LEU A 143 -10.47 -9.63 -13.35
CA LEU A 143 -10.00 -10.24 -12.11
C LEU A 143 -8.86 -9.43 -11.48
N HIS A 144 -7.84 -9.00 -12.25
CA HIS A 144 -6.78 -8.13 -11.74
C HIS A 144 -7.31 -6.80 -11.19
N GLN A 145 -8.25 -6.16 -11.89
CA GLN A 145 -8.87 -4.90 -11.47
C GLN A 145 -9.71 -5.06 -10.19
N THR A 146 -10.59 -6.06 -10.16
CA THR A 146 -11.44 -6.34 -9.00
C THR A 146 -10.60 -6.76 -7.78
N PHE A 147 -9.53 -7.52 -8.01
CA PHE A 147 -8.58 -7.91 -6.99
C PHE A 147 -7.95 -6.68 -6.30
N LEU A 148 -7.42 -5.73 -7.08
CA LEU A 148 -6.84 -4.48 -6.55
C LEU A 148 -7.88 -3.63 -5.82
N LEU A 149 -9.08 -3.51 -6.37
CA LEU A 149 -10.18 -2.80 -5.72
C LEU A 149 -10.56 -3.43 -4.37
N LEU A 150 -10.62 -4.76 -4.30
CA LEU A 150 -10.90 -5.49 -3.06
C LEU A 150 -9.81 -5.29 -2.01
N LEU A 151 -8.54 -5.13 -2.39
CA LEU A 151 -7.48 -4.78 -1.44
C LEU A 151 -7.73 -3.41 -0.80
N ILE A 152 -8.14 -2.41 -1.59
CA ILE A 152 -8.43 -1.05 -1.12
C ILE A 152 -9.70 -1.04 -0.24
N ILE A 153 -10.79 -1.66 -0.71
CA ILE A 153 -12.06 -1.75 0.03
C ILE A 153 -11.86 -2.56 1.31
N GLY A 154 -11.17 -3.69 1.23
CA GLY A 154 -10.91 -4.53 2.38
C GLY A 154 -10.06 -3.82 3.42
N ARG A 155 -9.10 -2.99 2.99
CA ARG A 155 -8.36 -2.10 3.86
C ARG A 155 -9.23 -1.07 4.58
N TRP A 156 -10.21 -0.52 3.86
CA TRP A 156 -11.12 0.47 4.41
C TRP A 156 -12.12 -0.13 5.42
N LEU A 157 -12.61 -1.34 5.15
CA LEU A 157 -13.62 -2.02 5.96
C LEU A 157 -13.04 -2.77 7.16
N LEU A 158 -11.81 -3.28 7.07
CA LEU A 158 -11.19 -4.01 8.16
C LEU A 158 -11.00 -3.11 9.38
N PRO A 159 -11.35 -3.61 10.58
CA PRO A 159 -11.27 -2.81 11.80
C PRO A 159 -9.83 -2.47 12.17
N ILE A 160 -9.64 -1.18 12.46
CA ILE A 160 -8.35 -0.57 12.77
C ILE A 160 -7.86 -1.06 14.14
N GLY A 161 -6.74 -1.78 14.14
CA GLY A 161 -6.09 -2.23 15.36
C GLY A 161 -5.05 -1.23 15.87
N GLY A 162 -5.45 -0.03 16.31
CA GLY A 162 -4.51 0.95 16.89
C GLY A 162 -4.98 2.41 16.81
N GLU A 163 -4.14 3.34 17.29
CA GLU A 163 -4.31 4.81 17.30
C GLU A 163 -4.21 5.47 15.90
N ILE A 164 -4.53 4.75 14.81
CA ILE A 164 -4.52 5.36 13.48
C ILE A 164 -5.75 6.26 13.38
N THR A 165 -5.53 7.56 13.11
CA THR A 165 -6.62 8.51 12.93
C THR A 165 -7.35 8.26 11.61
N ARG A 166 -8.62 8.68 11.51
CA ARG A 166 -9.40 8.52 10.27
C ARG A 166 -8.76 9.26 9.09
N ASP A 167 -8.06 10.35 9.36
CA ASP A 167 -7.34 11.13 8.34
C ASP A 167 -6.13 10.37 7.79
N GLN A 168 -5.35 9.73 8.67
CA GLN A 168 -4.23 8.87 8.25
C GLN A 168 -4.73 7.67 7.42
N LEU A 169 -5.88 7.08 7.78
CA LEU A 169 -6.48 6.02 6.99
C LEU A 169 -6.89 6.52 5.60
N SER A 170 -7.52 7.68 5.50
CA SER A 170 -7.91 8.29 4.22
C SER A 170 -6.70 8.52 3.31
N GLN A 171 -5.63 9.12 3.85
CA GLN A 171 -4.38 9.34 3.11
C GLN A 171 -3.73 8.03 2.66
N LEU A 172 -3.73 7.00 3.52
CA LEU A 172 -3.20 5.69 3.19
C LEU A 172 -4.02 5.01 2.06
N LEU A 173 -5.35 5.11 2.10
CA LEU A 173 -6.20 4.55 1.06
C LEU A 173 -5.97 5.25 -0.29
N LEU A 174 -5.80 6.58 -0.30
CA LEU A 174 -5.45 7.33 -1.50
C LEU A 174 -4.09 6.91 -2.07
N MET A 175 -3.10 6.68 -1.22
CA MET A 175 -1.81 6.14 -1.65
C MET A 175 -1.98 4.75 -2.27
N PHE A 176 -2.80 3.88 -1.68
CA PHE A 176 -3.08 2.54 -2.21
C PHE A 176 -3.80 2.56 -3.56
N VAL A 177 -4.64 3.55 -3.83
CA VAL A 177 -5.23 3.75 -5.16
C VAL A 177 -4.15 4.07 -6.19
N GLY A 178 -3.22 4.97 -5.86
CA GLY A 178 -2.07 5.30 -6.72
C GLY A 178 -1.17 4.08 -6.99
N THR A 179 -0.80 3.34 -5.94
CA THR A 179 0.02 2.12 -6.10
C THR A 179 -0.70 1.05 -6.91
N ALA A 180 -2.01 0.87 -6.69
CA ALA A 180 -2.80 -0.07 -7.48
C ALA A 180 -2.83 0.30 -8.97
N ALA A 181 -2.96 1.59 -9.29
CA ALA A 181 -2.92 2.07 -10.66
C ALA A 181 -1.56 1.80 -11.32
N ASP A 182 -0.45 2.12 -10.63
CA ASP A 182 0.90 1.87 -11.16
C ASP A 182 1.20 0.38 -11.36
N ILE A 183 0.74 -0.47 -10.44
CA ILE A 183 0.85 -1.93 -10.53
C ILE A 183 0.03 -2.47 -11.71
N LEU A 184 -1.22 -2.01 -11.86
CA LEU A 184 -2.09 -2.43 -12.97
C LEU A 184 -1.50 -1.99 -14.31
N GLU A 185 -1.08 -0.73 -14.41
CA GLU A 185 -0.41 -0.14 -15.57
C GLU A 185 0.84 -0.95 -15.95
N PHE A 186 1.70 -1.31 -14.97
CA PHE A 186 2.87 -2.12 -15.22
C PHE A 186 2.50 -3.48 -15.82
N THR A 187 1.56 -4.20 -15.21
CA THR A 187 1.20 -5.55 -15.65
C THR A 187 0.45 -5.56 -16.97
N SER A 188 -0.54 -4.67 -17.17
CA SER A 188 -1.33 -4.63 -18.41
C SER A 188 -0.45 -4.29 -19.60
N GLU A 189 0.34 -3.21 -19.51
CA GLU A 189 1.17 -2.73 -20.63
C GLU A 189 2.31 -3.68 -20.96
N THR A 190 2.96 -4.30 -19.94
CA THR A 190 4.09 -5.19 -20.20
C THR A 190 3.67 -6.56 -20.72
N LEU A 191 2.50 -7.08 -20.30
CA LEU A 191 1.98 -8.37 -20.74
C LEU A 191 1.13 -8.30 -22.02
N GLU A 192 0.65 -7.11 -22.40
CA GLU A 192 -0.02 -6.87 -23.69
C GLU A 192 0.97 -6.94 -24.87
N ILE A 193 2.26 -6.67 -24.63
CA ILE A 193 3.29 -6.77 -25.67
C ILE A 193 3.41 -8.23 -26.15
N GLY A 194 2.97 -8.49 -27.38
CA GLY A 194 2.95 -9.84 -27.97
C GLY A 194 4.31 -10.55 -28.00
N ASN A 195 5.42 -9.82 -28.09
CA ASN A 195 6.77 -10.40 -28.03
C ASN A 195 7.18 -10.88 -26.64
N VAL A 196 6.62 -10.30 -25.58
CA VAL A 196 6.88 -10.67 -24.19
C VAL A 196 6.14 -11.98 -23.86
N ARG A 197 4.88 -12.10 -24.26
CA ARG A 197 4.03 -13.27 -24.00
C ARG A 197 4.57 -14.57 -24.61
N LYS A 198 5.35 -14.49 -25.68
CA LYS A 198 6.03 -15.65 -26.31
C LYS A 198 7.15 -16.24 -25.46
N LYS A 199 7.74 -15.46 -24.55
CA LYS A 199 8.88 -15.88 -23.72
C LYS A 199 8.43 -16.10 -22.29
N HIS A 200 8.23 -17.37 -21.91
CA HIS A 200 7.80 -17.73 -20.56
C HIS A 200 8.67 -17.12 -19.46
N ALA A 201 9.99 -17.08 -19.63
CA ALA A 201 10.92 -16.47 -18.67
C ALA A 201 10.60 -14.99 -18.36
N LEU A 202 10.18 -14.21 -19.37
CA LEU A 202 9.79 -12.82 -19.18
C LEU A 202 8.46 -12.70 -18.44
N VAL A 203 7.48 -13.51 -18.82
CA VAL A 203 6.17 -13.54 -18.15
C VAL A 203 6.34 -13.91 -16.67
N TYR A 204 7.16 -14.92 -16.36
CA TYR A 204 7.49 -15.29 -14.98
C TYR A 204 8.19 -14.15 -14.22
N ALA A 205 9.12 -13.44 -14.85
CA ALA A 205 9.80 -12.31 -14.23
C ALA A 205 8.83 -11.15 -13.92
N ILE A 206 7.95 -10.81 -14.86
CA ILE A 206 6.94 -9.77 -14.71
C ILE A 206 5.95 -10.13 -13.61
N LEU A 207 5.40 -11.35 -13.63
CA LEU A 207 4.49 -11.84 -12.60
C LEU A 207 5.17 -11.96 -11.23
N GLY A 208 6.46 -12.30 -11.19
CA GLY A 208 7.29 -12.30 -9.99
C GLY A 208 7.38 -10.92 -9.36
N VAL A 209 7.75 -9.92 -10.15
CA VAL A 209 7.82 -8.51 -9.72
C VAL A 209 6.43 -7.97 -9.34
N TRP A 210 5.40 -8.32 -10.09
CA TRP A 210 4.01 -7.99 -9.74
C TRP A 210 3.61 -8.57 -8.38
N THR A 211 3.90 -9.85 -8.12
CA THR A 211 3.60 -10.51 -6.83
C THR A 211 4.35 -9.87 -5.68
N TRP A 212 5.62 -9.53 -5.90
CA TRP A 212 6.44 -8.82 -4.93
C TRP A 212 5.82 -7.46 -4.57
N SER A 213 5.37 -6.71 -5.59
CA SER A 213 4.72 -5.41 -5.40
C SER A 213 3.42 -5.45 -4.58
N MET A 214 2.72 -6.60 -4.56
CA MET A 214 1.49 -6.77 -3.77
C MET A 214 1.71 -6.81 -2.27
N LEU A 215 2.94 -7.09 -1.81
CA LEU A 215 3.25 -7.14 -0.38
C LEU A 215 3.11 -5.77 0.31
N GLN A 216 2.95 -4.68 -0.45
CA GLN A 216 2.70 -3.35 0.09
C GLN A 216 1.33 -3.24 0.78
N PHE A 217 0.29 -3.88 0.25
CA PHE A 217 -1.07 -3.80 0.81
C PHE A 217 -1.22 -4.41 2.22
N PRO A 218 -0.63 -5.57 2.56
CA PRO A 218 -0.67 -6.11 3.91
C PRO A 218 0.26 -5.38 4.88
N LEU A 219 1.30 -4.66 4.42
CA LEU A 219 2.22 -3.92 5.27
C LEU A 219 1.69 -2.51 5.53
N ASN A 220 1.48 -2.13 6.80
CA ASN A 220 1.15 -0.75 7.14
C ASN A 220 2.39 0.13 7.03
N LEU A 221 2.49 0.86 5.92
CA LEU A 221 3.48 1.92 5.73
C LEU A 221 3.33 3.09 6.73
N ALA A 222 2.14 3.34 7.27
CA ALA A 222 1.86 4.68 7.81
C ALA A 222 2.40 5.02 9.21
N VAL A 223 2.72 4.08 10.11
CA VAL A 223 2.95 4.46 11.53
C VAL A 223 3.99 3.58 12.21
N GLN A 224 5.27 3.92 12.04
CA GLN A 224 6.32 3.46 12.95
C GLN A 224 7.10 4.66 13.46
N HIS A 225 6.57 5.30 14.50
CA HIS A 225 7.43 6.00 15.45
C HIS A 225 8.08 4.92 16.33
N LEU A 226 9.33 4.58 16.03
CA LEU A 226 10.12 3.76 16.95
C LEU A 226 10.46 4.64 18.16
N GLU A 227 9.82 4.38 19.30
CA GLU A 227 10.23 4.95 20.57
C GLU A 227 11.65 4.46 20.90
N CYS A 228 12.62 5.37 21.01
CA CYS A 228 13.99 5.00 21.30
C CYS A 228 14.37 5.23 22.76
N SER A 229 14.93 4.17 23.37
CA SER A 229 15.73 4.25 24.59
C SER A 229 17.22 4.48 24.25
N PRO A 230 17.95 5.34 25.00
CA PRO A 230 19.28 5.78 24.61
C PRO A 230 20.38 4.81 25.07
N SER A 231 21.13 4.21 24.14
CA SER A 231 22.44 3.60 24.46
C SER A 231 23.49 3.82 23.36
N ILE A 232 24.75 3.98 23.77
CA ILE A 232 25.80 4.73 23.07
C ILE A 232 26.79 3.80 22.35
N SER A 233 26.93 3.92 21.01
CA SER A 233 28.13 3.52 20.23
C SER A 233 28.01 3.95 18.74
N SER A 234 29.13 4.10 18.03
CA SER A 234 29.35 4.69 16.68
C SER A 234 28.35 4.35 15.56
N LYS A 235 27.57 3.27 15.70
CA LYS A 235 26.29 3.05 15.00
C LYS A 235 25.21 4.11 15.35
N LYS A 236 25.57 5.25 15.94
CA LYS A 236 24.70 6.27 16.55
C LYS A 236 24.09 7.20 15.52
N VAL A 237 24.83 7.58 14.47
CA VAL A 237 24.33 8.49 13.41
C VAL A 237 23.19 7.81 12.64
N PHE A 238 23.45 6.63 12.09
CA PHE A 238 22.43 5.87 11.37
C PHE A 238 21.27 5.42 12.27
N ARG A 239 21.51 5.00 13.52
CA ARG A 239 20.42 4.64 14.46
C ARG A 239 19.59 5.83 14.93
N LEU A 240 20.17 7.01 15.09
CA LEU A 240 19.42 8.21 15.48
C LEU A 240 18.62 8.78 14.28
N LEU A 241 19.16 8.65 13.05
CA LEU A 241 18.44 8.92 11.80
C LEU A 241 17.25 7.96 11.65
N LEU A 242 17.49 6.64 11.78
CA LEU A 242 16.43 5.64 11.76
C LEU A 242 15.43 5.84 12.89
N CYS A 243 15.83 6.33 14.05
CA CYS A 243 14.91 6.56 15.15
C CYS A 243 13.99 7.76 14.91
N ARG A 244 14.57 8.89 14.46
CA ARG A 244 13.86 10.16 14.31
C ARG A 244 12.99 10.20 13.05
N HIS A 245 13.45 9.53 11.98
CA HIS A 245 12.79 9.50 10.68
C HIS A 245 12.52 8.07 10.19
N SER A 246 12.34 7.10 11.10
CA SER A 246 12.04 5.69 10.77
C SER A 246 10.91 5.57 9.77
N ALA A 247 9.80 6.25 10.04
CA ALA A 247 8.59 6.14 9.24
C ALA A 247 8.84 6.61 7.79
N ASP A 248 9.48 7.76 7.61
CA ASP A 248 9.81 8.30 6.28
C ASP A 248 10.81 7.41 5.54
N LEU A 249 11.87 6.94 6.21
CA LEU A 249 12.87 6.06 5.61
C LEU A 249 12.31 4.69 5.24
N TRP A 250 11.44 4.14 6.10
CA TRP A 250 10.77 2.87 5.85
C TRP A 250 9.82 2.97 4.66
N ASN A 251 9.09 4.08 4.55
CA ASN A 251 8.19 4.34 3.41
C ASN A 251 8.95 4.51 2.09
N ILE A 252 10.04 5.29 2.10
CA ILE A 252 10.91 5.44 0.93
C ILE A 252 11.53 4.09 0.56
N GLY A 253 12.05 3.35 1.54
CA GLY A 253 12.68 2.06 1.33
C GLY A 253 11.71 1.04 0.74
N ILE A 254 10.50 0.90 1.30
CA ILE A 254 9.49 -0.01 0.77
C ILE A 254 9.10 0.39 -0.66
N SER A 255 8.81 1.66 -0.94
CA SER A 255 8.42 2.08 -2.30
C SER A 255 9.52 1.75 -3.33
N LEU A 256 10.77 2.08 -3.00
CA LEU A 256 11.90 1.88 -3.90
C LEU A 256 12.22 0.39 -4.13
N PHE A 257 12.20 -0.45 -3.09
CA PHE A 257 12.58 -1.86 -3.19
C PHE A 257 11.43 -2.79 -3.58
N ILE A 258 10.19 -2.45 -3.24
CA ILE A 258 9.03 -3.32 -3.49
C ILE A 258 8.34 -2.97 -4.81
N GLN A 259 8.34 -1.70 -5.22
CA GLN A 259 7.61 -1.25 -6.41
C GLN A 259 8.53 -0.63 -7.47
N ASP A 260 9.04 0.56 -7.22
CA ASP A 260 9.57 1.43 -8.27
C ASP A 260 10.89 0.91 -8.86
N GLY A 261 11.78 0.41 -8.01
CA GLY A 261 13.05 -0.19 -8.41
C GLY A 261 12.84 -1.45 -9.28
N PRO A 262 12.12 -2.48 -8.80
CA PRO A 262 11.82 -3.66 -9.61
C PRO A 262 11.14 -3.34 -10.94
N PHE A 263 10.20 -2.40 -10.97
CA PHE A 263 9.50 -2.01 -12.20
C PHE A 263 10.45 -1.36 -13.20
N LEU A 264 11.33 -0.47 -12.71
CA LEU A 264 12.36 0.15 -13.53
C LEU A 264 13.34 -0.88 -14.09
N VAL A 265 13.83 -1.81 -13.26
CA VAL A 265 14.77 -2.85 -13.69
C VAL A 265 14.18 -3.71 -14.81
N VAL A 266 12.94 -4.19 -14.65
CA VAL A 266 12.28 -4.99 -15.70
C VAL A 266 12.13 -4.18 -16.99
N ARG A 267 11.67 -2.93 -16.90
CA ARG A 267 11.51 -2.07 -18.09
C ARG A 267 12.84 -1.78 -18.80
N LEU A 268 13.92 -1.56 -18.05
CA LEU A 268 15.27 -1.40 -18.60
C LEU A 268 15.75 -2.68 -19.29
N ILE A 269 15.50 -3.86 -18.71
CA ILE A 269 15.83 -5.15 -19.34
C ILE A 269 15.05 -5.33 -20.65
N LEU A 270 13.76 -5.00 -20.67
CA LEU A 270 12.92 -5.08 -21.87
C LEU A 270 13.44 -4.18 -23.00
N MET A 271 13.82 -2.95 -22.68
CA MET A 271 14.32 -1.99 -23.67
C MET A 271 15.75 -2.30 -24.12
N SER A 272 16.67 -2.63 -23.20
CA SER A 272 18.10 -2.80 -23.51
C SER A 272 18.44 -4.19 -24.06
N TYR A 273 17.97 -5.25 -23.40
CA TYR A 273 18.33 -6.62 -23.76
C TYR A 273 17.39 -7.22 -24.82
N PHE A 274 16.09 -6.99 -24.67
CA PHE A 274 15.10 -7.50 -25.62
C PHE A 274 14.80 -6.55 -26.79
N ASN A 275 15.35 -5.33 -26.78
CA ASN A 275 15.14 -4.28 -27.79
C ASN A 275 13.65 -4.02 -28.10
N ILE A 276 12.80 -4.15 -27.09
CA ILE A 276 11.37 -3.85 -27.20
C ILE A 276 11.21 -2.38 -26.80
N ILE A 277 10.90 -1.53 -27.78
CA ILE A 277 10.73 -0.08 -27.56
C ILE A 277 9.36 0.33 -28.11
N THR A 278 8.40 0.49 -27.22
CA THR A 278 7.07 1.05 -27.49
C THR A 278 6.96 2.42 -26.84
N GLN A 279 6.19 3.34 -27.44
CA GLN A 279 5.98 4.69 -26.89
C GLN A 279 5.56 4.66 -25.41
N MET A 280 4.57 3.83 -25.05
CA MET A 280 4.10 3.69 -23.67
C MET A 280 5.20 3.16 -22.73
N LEU A 281 5.95 2.14 -23.16
CA LEU A 281 7.05 1.57 -22.38
C LEU A 281 8.15 2.60 -22.09
N VAL A 282 8.52 3.41 -23.08
CA VAL A 282 9.51 4.50 -22.91
C VAL A 282 8.98 5.57 -21.96
N PHE A 283 7.73 6.01 -22.16
CA PHE A 283 7.09 7.01 -21.31
C PHE A 283 7.04 6.56 -19.85
N PHE A 284 6.56 5.33 -19.58
CA PHE A 284 6.49 4.81 -18.21
C PHE A 284 7.84 4.51 -17.60
N THR A 285 8.85 4.20 -18.41
CA THR A 285 10.22 4.12 -17.91
C THR A 285 10.74 5.48 -17.48
N ALA A 286 10.50 6.53 -18.27
CA ALA A 286 10.87 7.90 -17.91
C ALA A 286 10.14 8.37 -16.63
N LYS A 287 8.83 8.06 -16.51
CA LYS A 287 8.05 8.27 -15.28
C LYS A 287 8.70 7.57 -14.08
N ASN A 288 9.04 6.28 -14.19
CA ASN A 288 9.68 5.54 -13.09
C ASN A 288 11.07 6.09 -12.74
N ILE A 289 11.88 6.49 -13.72
CA ILE A 289 13.18 7.13 -13.46
C ILE A 289 12.95 8.42 -12.66
N LEU A 290 11.99 9.25 -13.07
CA LEU A 290 11.66 10.48 -12.36
C LEU A 290 11.21 10.19 -10.91
N VAL A 291 10.32 9.23 -10.71
CA VAL A 291 9.84 8.82 -9.38
C VAL A 291 10.99 8.34 -8.50
N VAL A 292 11.87 7.47 -9.03
CA VAL A 292 13.06 6.98 -8.30
C VAL A 292 14.00 8.14 -7.95
N MET A 293 14.25 9.07 -8.89
CA MET A 293 15.09 10.24 -8.63
C MET A 293 14.50 11.14 -7.55
N LEU A 294 13.18 11.35 -7.53
CA LEU A 294 12.50 12.12 -6.50
C LEU A 294 12.56 11.44 -5.13
N GLN A 295 12.42 10.12 -5.07
CA GLN A 295 12.56 9.36 -3.82
C GLN A 295 14.00 9.41 -3.28
N LEU A 296 15.00 9.30 -4.16
CA LEU A 296 16.41 9.46 -3.79
C LEU A 296 16.70 10.90 -3.34
N TYR A 297 16.12 11.91 -4.00
CA TYR A 297 16.24 13.30 -3.56
C TYR A 297 15.66 13.50 -2.16
N ARG A 298 14.46 12.96 -1.88
CA ARG A 298 13.84 13.01 -0.54
C ARG A 298 14.73 12.33 0.51
N LEU A 299 15.33 11.20 0.17
CA LEU A 299 16.28 10.49 1.04
C LEU A 299 17.52 11.34 1.34
N VAL A 300 18.06 12.05 0.33
CA VAL A 300 19.21 12.95 0.48
C VAL A 300 18.85 14.16 1.34
N VAL A 301 17.72 14.82 1.10
CA VAL A 301 17.26 15.97 1.91
C VAL A 301 17.08 15.58 3.37
N LEU A 302 16.45 14.44 3.63
CA LEU A 302 16.27 13.90 4.99
C LEU A 302 17.61 13.61 5.66
N SER A 303 18.58 13.11 4.89
CA SER A 303 19.95 12.87 5.38
C SER A 303 20.68 14.17 5.73
N PHE A 304 20.48 15.23 4.94
CA PHE A 304 21.05 16.55 5.20
C PHE A 304 20.44 17.23 6.43
N ASP A 305 19.11 17.22 6.56
CA ASP A 305 18.40 17.78 7.72
C ASP A 305 18.87 17.11 9.03
N PHE A 306 18.99 15.78 8.99
CA PHE A 306 19.54 15.03 10.10
C PHE A 306 21.01 15.42 10.42
N HIS A 307 21.86 15.55 9.41
CA HIS A 307 23.25 15.96 9.61
C HIS A 307 23.36 17.39 10.19
N ALA A 308 22.47 18.30 9.81
CA ALA A 308 22.37 19.63 10.41
C ALA A 308 21.98 19.57 11.89
N SER A 309 20.98 18.74 12.24
CA SER A 309 20.54 18.54 13.63
C SER A 309 21.65 17.98 14.55
N LEU A 310 22.49 17.08 14.03
CA LEU A 310 23.65 16.55 14.76
C LEU A 310 24.71 17.62 15.04
N ARG A 311 24.98 18.51 14.07
CA ARG A 311 25.93 19.61 14.26
C ARG A 311 25.49 20.55 15.37
N TYR A 312 24.20 20.91 15.41
CA TYR A 312 23.62 21.76 16.45
C TYR A 312 23.79 21.13 17.85
N GLN A 313 23.47 19.84 17.99
CA GLN A 313 23.58 19.16 19.29
C GLN A 313 25.03 18.97 19.75
N SER A 314 25.98 18.79 18.83
CA SER A 314 27.41 18.74 19.18
C SER A 314 27.97 20.10 19.61
N SER A 315 27.49 21.19 19.00
CA SER A 315 27.87 22.56 19.34
C SER A 315 27.33 22.97 20.72
N SER A 316 26.06 22.66 21.00
CA SER A 316 25.45 22.89 22.33
C SER A 316 26.16 22.11 23.44
N ARG A 317 26.63 20.88 23.16
CA ARG A 317 27.38 20.07 24.13
C ARG A 317 28.82 20.53 24.35
N LYS A 318 29.42 21.23 23.39
CA LYS A 318 30.72 21.91 23.54
C LYS A 318 30.60 23.32 24.15
N GLY A 319 29.39 23.91 24.14
CA GLY A 319 29.07 25.19 24.78
C GLY A 319 28.60 25.08 26.25
N GLY A 320 28.62 23.89 26.85
CA GLY A 320 28.47 23.71 28.28
C GLY A 320 29.73 24.19 29.00
N VAL A 321 29.89 25.51 29.12
CA VAL A 321 30.84 26.12 30.05
C VAL A 321 30.47 25.61 31.44
N GLY A 322 31.39 24.90 32.06
CA GLY A 322 31.29 24.53 33.46
C GLY A 322 31.26 25.80 34.31
N CYS A 323 30.07 26.20 34.76
CA CYS A 323 29.95 26.97 35.98
C CYS A 323 30.07 25.98 37.13
N CYS A 324 31.28 25.84 37.68
CA CYS A 324 31.46 25.34 39.03
C CYS A 324 30.63 26.23 39.98
N PRO A 325 29.83 25.67 40.90
CA PRO A 325 29.28 26.48 41.97
C PRO A 325 30.44 26.85 42.90
N CYS A 326 30.78 28.14 42.95
CA CYS A 326 31.65 28.66 43.98
C CYS A 326 30.94 28.49 45.33
N GLU A 327 31.52 27.65 46.17
CA GLU A 327 31.23 27.51 47.58
C GLU A 327 31.65 28.79 48.33
N PRO A 328 30.82 29.32 49.24
CA PRO A 328 31.32 30.14 50.33
C PRO A 328 31.03 29.45 51.67
N ASN A 329 32.09 28.97 52.31
CA ASN A 329 32.09 28.68 53.75
C ASN A 329 32.07 30.00 54.53
N ASN A 330 31.00 30.21 55.33
CA ASN A 330 31.05 30.42 56.79
C ASN A 330 29.96 31.39 57.33
N LEU A 331 29.30 30.89 58.38
CA LEU A 331 28.77 31.58 59.57
C LEU A 331 27.36 32.28 59.56
N SER A 332 26.45 31.61 60.29
CA SER A 332 25.46 32.11 61.30
C SER A 332 24.23 32.98 60.91
N LEU A 333 23.04 32.35 60.96
CA LEU A 333 21.78 32.66 61.72
C LEU A 333 21.34 34.13 62.03
N PRO A 334 20.03 34.45 62.28
CA PRO A 334 18.84 34.51 61.41
C PRO A 334 18.06 35.86 61.61
N PRO A 335 16.70 35.99 61.58
CA PRO A 335 15.94 36.83 60.63
C PRO A 335 15.22 38.07 61.21
N SER A 336 15.03 39.12 60.40
CA SER A 336 14.06 40.25 60.56
C SER A 336 14.40 41.27 59.46
N SER A 337 13.56 42.08 58.82
CA SER A 337 12.15 42.47 58.90
C SER A 337 11.97 43.56 57.81
N CYS A 338 10.75 43.73 57.32
CA CYS A 338 10.19 44.97 56.76
C CYS A 338 10.65 45.54 55.39
N ASP A 339 9.66 45.57 54.50
CA ASP A 339 9.12 46.74 53.78
C ASP A 339 9.79 47.32 52.51
N MET A 340 8.93 47.36 51.48
CA MET A 340 8.70 48.44 50.50
C MET A 340 9.87 48.89 49.62
N ASP A 341 9.80 48.59 48.31
CA ASP A 341 9.48 49.64 47.33
C ASP A 341 9.34 49.11 45.90
N GLU A 342 8.37 49.69 45.19
CA GLU A 342 8.23 49.67 43.73
C GLU A 342 9.48 50.23 43.04
N ARG A 343 10.01 49.50 42.04
CA ARG A 343 10.32 50.07 40.71
C ARG A 343 10.82 49.06 39.68
N ASP A 344 10.19 49.18 38.51
CA ASP A 344 10.72 49.05 37.15
C ASP A 344 11.14 47.68 36.62
N CYS A 345 10.15 47.03 36.02
CA CYS A 345 10.31 46.02 34.98
C CYS A 345 10.77 46.71 33.67
N ALA A 346 12.06 46.60 33.33
CA ALA A 346 12.60 47.13 32.08
C ALA A 346 12.36 46.14 30.92
N THR A 347 11.34 46.44 30.11
CA THR A 347 11.04 45.82 28.82
C THR A 347 12.09 46.23 27.78
N ILE A 348 12.71 45.26 27.10
CA ILE A 348 13.63 45.52 25.98
C ILE A 348 12.83 45.88 24.72
N ALA A 349 13.14 47.05 24.15
CA ALA A 349 12.51 47.67 23.00
C ALA A 349 12.91 47.03 21.66
N LEU A 350 11.92 46.85 20.77
CA LEU A 350 12.13 46.80 19.32
C LEU A 350 12.39 48.22 18.82
N GLY A 351 13.60 48.49 18.33
CA GLY A 351 13.91 49.72 17.62
C GLY A 351 13.46 49.65 16.16
N ASN A 352 12.45 50.44 15.81
CA ASN A 352 12.24 50.93 14.45
C ASN A 352 12.59 52.42 14.43
N SER A 353 13.48 52.82 13.53
CA SER A 353 13.61 54.21 13.07
C SER A 353 14.49 54.22 11.80
N VAL A 354 14.23 54.96 10.71
CA VAL A 354 13.20 55.95 10.37
C VAL A 354 13.55 56.48 8.95
N THR A 355 12.53 56.73 8.11
CA THR A 355 12.39 57.83 7.11
C THR A 355 13.34 57.91 5.88
N ASN A 356 13.03 58.54 4.74
CA ASN A 356 11.83 59.21 4.20
C ASN A 356 12.03 59.43 2.68
N GLU A 357 10.89 59.57 1.98
CA GLU A 357 10.55 60.54 0.91
C GLU A 357 11.56 60.88 -0.21
N HIS A 358 11.11 60.80 -1.46
CA HIS A 358 10.56 61.97 -2.16
C HIS A 358 10.03 61.65 -3.58
N LEU A 359 8.87 62.24 -3.86
CA LEU A 359 8.22 62.65 -5.12
C LEU A 359 7.78 61.60 -6.15
#